data_AF-A0AAV0K5Q1-F1
#
_entry.id   AF-A0AAV0K5Q1-F1
#
_cell.length_a   1.000
_cell.length_b   1.000
_cell.length_c   1.000
_cell.angle_alpha   90.00
_cell.angle_beta   90.00
_cell.angle_gamma   90.00
#
_symmetry.space_group_name_H-M   'P 1'
#
loop_
_entity.id
_entity.type
_entity.pdbx_description
1 polymer ?
#
loop_
_entity_poly.entity_id
_entity_poly.type
_entity_poly.pdbx_seq_one_letter_code
_entity_poly.pdbx_strand_id
1 'polypeptide(L)'
;MGALGMVTRSLTRHYSKKNSGPFKLHHQYQSWRTLILEPLSSESVQVRRLSDADSGIVEVNLHRPETKNAIGNEMLRGLRHTFETLEMDDEANVVMISSSVPKAFCAGADLKERKEMTASEVQFFVNSLRSTFALLELLNRAGGTQRLPRLVGKAVAKELIFTGRRIEAKEAMSIGLANYAVPAGEARPKALEIAREINSKGPIAIRMAKKAINDGIEVDLQAALDLEEECYEQLLNTNDRLEGLAAFAEKRKPMYRGE
;
A
#
# COMPACT_ATOMS: atom_id res chain seq x y z
N MET A 1 21.39 -8.10 -2.43
CA MET A 1 20.16 -8.85 -2.08
C MET A 1 19.08 -7.83 -1.75
N GLY A 2 17.87 -7.95 -2.31
CA GLY A 2 16.76 -7.02 -2.08
C GLY A 2 15.74 -7.58 -1.07
N ALA A 3 15.04 -6.71 -0.35
CA ALA A 3 13.95 -7.07 0.56
C ALA A 3 12.64 -6.44 0.04
N LEU A 4 11.51 -7.13 0.19
CA LEU A 4 10.22 -6.79 -0.41
C LEU A 4 9.10 -6.81 0.66
N GLY A 5 8.22 -5.80 0.62
CA GLY A 5 6.93 -5.79 1.31
C GLY A 5 5.79 -5.68 0.29
N MET A 6 4.66 -6.36 0.55
CA MET A 6 3.51 -6.46 -0.35
C MET A 6 2.24 -6.02 0.37
N VAL A 7 1.29 -5.36 -0.32
CA VAL A 7 0.08 -4.77 0.27
C VAL A 7 -1.15 -5.15 -0.59
N THR A 8 -2.20 -5.70 0.01
CA THR A 8 -3.55 -5.91 -0.62
C THR A 8 -4.51 -4.77 -0.18
N ARG A 9 -5.69 -4.52 -0.78
CA ARG A 9 -6.58 -3.33 -0.50
C ARG A 9 -7.75 -3.69 0.44
N SER A 10 -8.48 -2.75 1.04
CA SER A 10 -9.64 -2.89 1.94
C SER A 10 -10.49 -1.62 1.91
N LEU A 11 -11.75 -1.74 1.51
CA LEU A 11 -12.71 -0.64 1.46
C LEU A 11 -13.23 -0.27 2.86
N THR A 12 -13.22 1.02 3.22
CA THR A 12 -14.01 1.51 4.36
C THR A 12 -14.84 2.72 3.95
N ARG A 13 -16.15 2.53 3.75
CA ARG A 13 -17.12 3.64 3.63
C ARG A 13 -17.42 4.17 5.04
N HIS A 14 -16.95 5.38 5.36
CA HIS A 14 -17.33 6.05 6.59
C HIS A 14 -18.78 6.55 6.52
N TYR A 15 -19.69 5.89 7.25
CA TYR A 15 -21.01 6.44 7.56
C TYR A 15 -20.88 7.42 8.74
N SER A 16 -21.01 8.72 8.48
CA SER A 16 -21.01 9.74 9.53
C SER A 16 -22.41 9.89 10.16
N LYS A 17 -22.50 9.61 11.47
CA LYS A 17 -23.70 9.88 12.29
C LYS A 17 -23.92 11.39 12.44
N LYS A 18 -25.14 11.84 12.12
CA LYS A 18 -25.64 13.20 12.31
C LYS A 18 -25.51 13.62 13.79
N ASN A 19 -24.89 14.77 14.04
CA ASN A 19 -25.09 15.54 15.25
C ASN A 19 -25.49 16.98 14.90
N SER A 20 -26.61 17.40 15.48
CA SER A 20 -27.33 18.66 15.27
C SER A 20 -26.75 19.80 16.10
N GLY A 21 -26.40 20.92 15.46
CA GLY A 21 -26.02 22.20 16.10
C GLY A 21 -25.94 23.34 15.07
N PRO A 22 -26.21 24.61 15.45
CA PRO A 22 -26.72 25.63 14.52
C PRO A 22 -25.59 26.49 13.96
N PHE A 23 -24.99 26.09 12.84
CA PHE A 23 -24.21 27.00 12.00
C PHE A 23 -24.57 26.76 10.53
N LYS A 24 -25.43 27.63 9.99
CA LYS A 24 -25.71 27.70 8.56
C LYS A 24 -24.49 28.28 7.84
N LEU A 25 -23.65 27.43 7.26
CA LEU A 25 -22.63 27.85 6.31
C LEU A 25 -23.26 27.89 4.91
N HIS A 26 -23.23 29.06 4.28
CA HIS A 26 -23.64 29.27 2.89
C HIS A 26 -22.78 28.41 1.95
N HIS A 27 -23.41 27.45 1.27
CA HIS A 27 -22.78 26.71 0.19
C HIS A 27 -22.71 27.58 -1.06
N GLN A 28 -21.56 28.22 -1.27
CA GLN A 28 -21.22 28.85 -2.53
C GLN A 28 -20.72 27.75 -3.48
N TYR A 29 -21.58 27.29 -4.39
CA TYR A 29 -21.21 26.38 -5.47
C TYR A 29 -20.35 27.16 -6.48
N GLN A 30 -19.02 27.00 -6.40
CA GLN A 30 -18.11 27.34 -7.48
C GLN A 30 -18.11 26.17 -8.46
N SER A 31 -18.64 26.40 -9.66
CA SER A 31 -18.62 25.43 -10.76
C SER A 31 -17.18 25.20 -11.21
N TRP A 32 -16.63 24.03 -10.91
CA TRP A 32 -15.34 23.61 -11.45
C TRP A 32 -15.53 23.24 -12.91
N ARG A 33 -15.13 24.15 -13.81
CA ARG A 33 -14.94 23.82 -15.22
C ARG A 33 -13.88 22.73 -15.30
N THR A 34 -14.28 21.56 -15.79
CA THR A 34 -13.43 20.42 -16.10
C THR A 34 -12.38 20.86 -17.14
N LEU A 35 -11.23 21.30 -16.68
CA LEU A 35 -10.00 21.17 -17.44
C LEU A 35 -9.69 19.68 -17.44
N ILE A 36 -9.76 19.08 -18.63
CA ILE A 36 -9.19 17.76 -18.89
C ILE A 36 -7.69 17.92 -18.60
N LEU A 37 -7.28 17.60 -17.38
CA LEU A 37 -5.88 17.39 -17.06
C LEU A 37 -5.51 16.11 -17.79
N GLU A 38 -4.67 16.22 -18.81
CA GLU A 38 -3.84 15.10 -19.25
C GLU A 38 -3.27 14.43 -17.99
N PRO A 39 -3.19 13.08 -17.94
CA PRO A 39 -2.63 12.42 -16.79
C PRO A 39 -1.22 12.96 -16.62
N LEU A 40 -0.97 13.67 -15.53
CA LEU A 40 0.38 14.08 -15.14
C LEU A 40 1.11 12.79 -14.75
N SER A 41 1.51 12.02 -15.76
CA SER A 41 2.42 10.89 -15.59
C SER A 41 3.71 11.48 -15.04
N SER A 42 3.94 11.24 -13.76
CA SER A 42 5.23 11.56 -13.15
C SER A 42 6.28 10.67 -13.81
N GLU A 43 7.35 11.27 -14.36
CA GLU A 43 8.47 10.50 -14.91
C GLU A 43 9.13 9.62 -13.84
N SER A 44 9.02 10.03 -12.57
CA SER A 44 9.64 9.32 -11.45
C SER A 44 8.81 8.21 -10.83
N VAL A 45 7.52 8.13 -11.14
CA VAL A 45 6.62 7.05 -10.71
C VAL A 45 5.90 6.49 -11.92
N GLN A 46 6.41 5.37 -12.42
CA GLN A 46 5.89 4.70 -13.61
C GLN A 46 4.94 3.58 -13.20
N VAL A 47 3.77 3.51 -13.84
CA VAL A 47 2.75 2.49 -13.54
C VAL A 47 2.60 1.56 -14.74
N ARG A 48 2.70 0.25 -14.49
CA ARG A 48 2.50 -0.79 -15.50
C ARG A 48 1.47 -1.80 -15.02
N ARG A 49 0.37 -1.96 -15.75
CA ARG A 49 -0.55 -3.09 -15.59
C ARG A 49 0.01 -4.30 -16.32
N LEU A 50 -0.02 -5.46 -15.66
CA LEU A 50 0.30 -6.71 -16.31
C LEU A 50 -0.94 -7.28 -17.02
N SER A 51 -0.73 -8.11 -18.04
CA SER A 51 -1.77 -8.65 -18.92
C SER A 51 -1.91 -10.17 -18.77
N ASP A 52 -2.91 -10.73 -19.46
CA ASP A 52 -3.11 -12.18 -19.59
C ASP A 52 -3.27 -12.88 -18.23
N ALA A 53 -2.44 -13.88 -17.95
CA ALA A 53 -2.47 -14.61 -16.68
C ALA A 53 -2.11 -13.73 -15.45
N ASP A 54 -1.53 -12.55 -15.68
CA ASP A 54 -1.16 -11.58 -14.65
C ASP A 54 -2.14 -10.39 -14.58
N SER A 55 -3.28 -10.46 -15.27
CA SER A 55 -4.33 -9.45 -15.18
C SER A 55 -4.75 -9.24 -13.72
N GLY A 56 -4.82 -7.98 -13.28
CA GLY A 56 -5.07 -7.59 -11.89
C GLY A 56 -3.80 -7.32 -11.05
N ILE A 57 -2.60 -7.58 -11.59
CA ILE A 57 -1.34 -7.18 -10.96
C ILE A 57 -0.87 -5.84 -11.55
N VAL A 58 -0.62 -4.87 -10.68
CA VAL A 58 -0.09 -3.54 -11.05
C VAL A 58 1.31 -3.34 -10.47
N GLU A 59 2.27 -2.96 -11.32
CA GLU A 59 3.63 -2.60 -10.92
C GLU A 59 3.79 -1.07 -10.88
N VAL A 60 4.09 -0.53 -9.71
CA VAL A 60 4.47 0.86 -9.47
C VAL A 60 5.99 0.93 -9.34
N ASN A 61 6.66 1.51 -10.33
CA ASN A 61 8.10 1.57 -10.42
C ASN A 61 8.64 2.98 -10.11
N LEU A 62 9.54 3.07 -9.15
CA LEU A 62 10.25 4.30 -8.81
C LEU A 62 11.46 4.48 -9.74
N HIS A 63 11.52 5.61 -10.46
CA HIS A 63 12.56 5.92 -11.42
C HIS A 63 13.11 7.36 -11.29
N ARG A 64 14.08 7.53 -10.40
CA ARG A 64 14.79 8.80 -10.19
C ARG A 64 16.27 8.54 -9.91
N PRO A 65 17.03 8.03 -10.91
CA PRO A 65 18.38 7.50 -10.72
C PRO A 65 19.37 8.53 -10.17
N GLU A 66 19.25 9.79 -10.57
CA GLU A 66 20.11 10.90 -10.17
C GLU A 66 20.04 11.23 -8.67
N THR A 67 18.95 10.85 -8.01
CA THR A 67 18.78 10.99 -6.56
C THR A 67 18.59 9.66 -5.83
N LYS A 68 18.79 8.52 -6.52
CA LYS A 68 18.56 7.17 -5.96
C LYS A 68 17.15 7.02 -5.38
N ASN A 69 16.15 7.50 -6.11
CA ASN A 69 14.74 7.51 -5.68
C ASN A 69 14.52 8.24 -4.36
N ALA A 70 15.24 9.33 -4.11
CA ALA A 70 14.94 10.18 -2.96
C ALA A 70 13.54 10.80 -3.13
N ILE A 71 12.76 10.79 -2.05
CA ILE A 71 11.41 11.33 -2.00
C ILE A 71 11.51 12.85 -1.78
N GLY A 72 11.51 13.56 -2.91
CA GLY A 72 11.27 15.00 -3.00
C GLY A 72 9.82 15.30 -3.35
N ASN A 73 9.52 16.55 -3.71
CA ASN A 73 8.16 16.98 -4.06
C ASN A 73 7.61 16.26 -5.30
N GLU A 74 8.43 16.06 -6.33
CA GLU A 74 8.01 15.44 -7.59
C GLU A 74 7.65 13.95 -7.38
N MET A 75 8.56 13.17 -6.79
CA MET A 75 8.31 11.77 -6.40
C MET A 75 7.06 11.64 -5.50
N LEU A 76 6.89 12.52 -4.51
CA LEU A 76 5.72 12.49 -3.62
C LEU A 76 4.40 12.76 -4.36
N ARG A 77 4.41 13.69 -5.33
CA ARG A 77 3.23 13.96 -6.18
C ARG A 77 2.90 12.77 -7.06
N GLY A 78 3.90 12.15 -7.70
CA GLY A 78 3.73 10.94 -8.51
C GLY A 78 3.17 9.77 -7.71
N LEU A 79 3.70 9.53 -6.51
CA LEU A 79 3.21 8.50 -5.59
C LEU A 79 1.76 8.77 -5.17
N ARG A 80 1.42 10.02 -4.82
CA ARG A 80 0.07 10.40 -4.44
C ARG A 80 -0.92 10.13 -5.56
N HIS A 81 -0.67 10.68 -6.74
CA HIS A 81 -1.56 10.50 -7.88
C HIS A 81 -1.74 9.02 -8.23
N THR A 82 -0.65 8.24 -8.18
CA THR A 82 -0.68 6.80 -8.43
C THR A 82 -1.54 6.07 -7.42
N PHE A 83 -1.36 6.34 -6.12
CA PHE A 83 -2.10 5.64 -5.07
C PHE A 83 -3.56 6.06 -4.99
N GLU A 84 -3.89 7.33 -5.22
CA GLU A 84 -5.29 7.79 -5.34
C GLU A 84 -5.98 7.10 -6.53
N THR A 85 -5.28 6.98 -7.66
CA THR A 85 -5.80 6.26 -8.83
C THR A 85 -6.04 4.78 -8.54
N LEU A 86 -5.09 4.12 -7.86
CA LEU A 86 -5.21 2.70 -7.50
C LEU A 86 -6.25 2.44 -6.40
N GLU A 87 -6.50 3.41 -5.53
CA GLU A 87 -7.57 3.33 -4.53
C GLU A 87 -8.95 3.33 -5.19
N MET A 88 -9.11 3.86 -6.40
CA MET A 88 -10.37 3.83 -7.15
C MET A 88 -10.43 2.73 -8.21
N ASP A 89 -9.40 1.89 -8.28
CA ASP A 89 -9.25 0.86 -9.30
C ASP A 89 -9.70 -0.51 -8.80
N ASP A 90 -10.88 -0.92 -9.24
CA ASP A 90 -11.47 -2.19 -8.82
C ASP A 90 -10.89 -3.41 -9.56
N GLU A 91 -10.18 -3.20 -10.67
CA GLU A 91 -9.48 -4.26 -11.41
C GLU A 91 -8.12 -4.63 -10.78
N ALA A 92 -7.54 -3.73 -9.97
CA ALA A 92 -6.31 -4.04 -9.24
C ALA A 92 -6.57 -4.98 -8.05
N ASN A 93 -5.93 -6.15 -8.10
CA ASN A 93 -5.93 -7.15 -7.03
C ASN A 93 -4.66 -7.06 -6.18
N VAL A 94 -3.50 -6.84 -6.83
CA VAL A 94 -2.20 -6.79 -6.17
C VAL A 94 -1.37 -5.63 -6.72
N VAL A 95 -0.77 -4.85 -5.83
CA VAL A 95 0.18 -3.80 -6.19
C VAL A 95 1.60 -4.23 -5.79
N MET A 96 2.51 -4.22 -6.75
CA MET A 96 3.94 -4.39 -6.54
C MET A 96 4.63 -3.03 -6.64
N ILE A 97 5.40 -2.65 -5.61
CA ILE A 97 6.21 -1.44 -5.65
C ILE A 97 7.67 -1.85 -5.88
N SER A 98 8.28 -1.35 -6.95
CA SER A 98 9.64 -1.71 -7.36
C SER A 98 10.47 -0.47 -7.69
N SER A 99 11.77 -0.67 -7.92
CA SER A 99 12.68 0.38 -8.38
C SER A 99 13.38 -0.09 -9.64
N SER A 100 13.48 0.80 -10.63
CA SER A 100 14.32 0.60 -11.82
C SER A 100 15.76 1.09 -11.62
N VAL A 101 16.08 1.70 -10.48
CA VAL A 101 17.43 2.20 -10.18
C VAL A 101 18.31 1.07 -9.63
N PRO A 102 19.43 0.73 -10.29
CA PRO A 102 20.31 -0.33 -9.81
C PRO A 102 20.82 -0.05 -8.39
N LYS A 103 20.74 -1.07 -7.53
CA LYS A 103 21.23 -1.05 -6.12
C LYS A 103 20.53 -0.04 -5.20
N ALA A 104 19.43 0.61 -5.62
CA ALA A 104 18.68 1.55 -4.79
C ALA A 104 17.18 1.34 -4.96
N PHE A 105 16.49 1.07 -3.84
CA PHE A 105 15.02 1.11 -3.83
C PHE A 105 14.52 2.54 -3.64
N CYS A 106 14.91 3.16 -2.53
CA CYS A 106 14.60 4.54 -2.16
C CYS A 106 15.64 5.02 -1.13
N ALA A 107 16.21 6.20 -1.33
CA ALA A 107 17.21 6.78 -0.42
C ALA A 107 16.59 7.48 0.81
N GLY A 108 15.26 7.53 0.91
CA GLY A 108 14.54 8.28 1.94
C GLY A 108 14.23 9.70 1.49
N ALA A 109 14.29 10.67 2.39
CA ALA A 109 13.98 12.06 2.08
C ALA A 109 15.03 12.69 1.14
N ASP A 110 14.58 13.54 0.21
CA ASP A 110 15.48 14.37 -0.59
C ASP A 110 16.08 15.48 0.27
N LEU A 111 17.32 15.27 0.73
CA LEU A 111 18.01 16.21 1.61
C LEU A 111 18.39 17.53 0.93
N LYS A 112 18.48 17.57 -0.41
CA LYS A 112 18.76 18.82 -1.14
C LYS A 112 17.53 19.71 -1.13
N GLU A 113 16.36 19.16 -1.45
CA GLU A 113 15.10 19.90 -1.32
C GLU A 113 14.84 20.27 0.15
N ARG A 114 15.14 19.35 1.08
CA ARG A 114 14.93 19.58 2.52
C ARG A 114 15.71 20.76 3.07
N LYS A 115 16.91 21.03 2.55
CA LYS A 115 17.78 22.12 2.98
C LYS A 115 17.17 23.50 2.68
N GLU A 116 16.41 23.60 1.60
CA GLU A 116 15.81 24.86 1.15
C GLU A 116 14.42 25.11 1.76
N MET A 117 13.88 24.15 2.53
CA MET A 117 12.57 24.26 3.17
C MET A 117 12.64 24.95 4.53
N THR A 118 11.69 25.84 4.80
CA THR A 118 11.35 26.33 6.13
C THR A 118 10.74 25.23 7.01
N ALA A 119 10.70 25.43 8.33
CA ALA A 119 10.13 24.46 9.27
C ALA A 119 8.64 24.15 9.00
N SER A 120 7.85 25.12 8.54
CA SER A 120 6.44 24.93 8.17
C SER A 120 6.28 24.13 6.88
N GLU A 121 7.08 24.41 5.85
CA GLU A 121 7.12 23.63 4.60
C GLU A 121 7.56 22.19 4.89
N VAL A 122 8.53 22.03 5.78
CA VAL A 122 8.97 20.74 6.29
C VAL A 122 7.81 19.96 6.91
N GLN A 123 6.99 20.61 7.74
CA GLN A 123 5.84 19.99 8.39
C GLN A 123 4.75 19.63 7.39
N PHE A 124 4.45 20.53 6.45
CA PHE A 124 3.50 20.29 5.37
C PHE A 124 3.93 19.10 4.50
N PHE A 125 5.22 19.03 4.14
CA PHE A 125 5.77 17.93 3.37
C PHE A 125 5.65 16.60 4.10
N VAL A 126 6.00 16.54 5.39
CA VAL A 126 5.89 15.31 6.19
C VAL A 126 4.43 14.88 6.37
N ASN A 127 3.50 15.82 6.54
CA ASN A 127 2.07 15.51 6.59
C ASN A 127 1.57 15.00 5.23
N SER A 128 1.96 15.66 4.14
CA SER A 128 1.69 15.20 2.78
C SER A 128 2.22 13.80 2.50
N LEU A 129 3.43 13.50 2.95
CA LEU A 129 4.04 12.17 2.89
C LEU A 129 3.20 11.15 3.66
N ARG A 130 2.83 11.46 4.92
CA ARG A 130 1.97 10.60 5.74
C ARG A 130 0.63 10.31 5.08
N SER A 131 -0.04 11.32 4.54
CA SER A 131 -1.33 11.17 3.87
C SER A 131 -1.22 10.33 2.59
N THR A 132 -0.22 10.60 1.74
CA THR A 132 0.02 9.79 0.53
C THR A 132 0.26 8.32 0.87
N PHE A 133 1.06 8.06 1.88
CA PHE A 133 1.34 6.70 2.30
C PHE A 133 0.16 6.06 3.04
N ALA A 134 -0.76 6.82 3.66
CA ALA A 134 -1.97 6.26 4.22
C ALA A 134 -2.87 5.56 3.19
N LEU A 135 -2.82 5.99 1.92
CA LEU A 135 -3.53 5.34 0.80
C LEU A 135 -3.05 3.91 0.56
N LEU A 136 -1.77 3.65 0.78
CA LEU A 136 -1.29 2.28 0.95
C LEU A 136 -1.65 1.90 2.38
N GLU A 137 -2.84 1.35 2.62
CA GLU A 137 -3.44 0.95 3.91
C GLU A 137 -2.54 0.27 4.98
N LEU A 138 -1.29 -0.03 4.67
CA LEU A 138 -0.22 -0.44 5.59
C LEU A 138 0.63 0.74 6.14
N LEU A 139 0.52 1.93 5.55
CA LEU A 139 1.46 3.05 5.65
C LEU A 139 0.78 4.36 6.09
N ASN A 140 -0.28 4.27 6.89
CA ASN A 140 -0.93 5.38 7.64
C ASN A 140 -0.02 6.43 8.29
N ARG A 141 1.31 6.24 8.39
CA ARG A 141 2.27 7.26 8.89
C ARG A 141 3.67 7.04 8.29
N ALA A 142 4.41 8.07 7.86
CA ALA A 142 5.86 8.06 8.03
C ALA A 142 6.16 7.86 9.54
N GLY A 143 6.44 6.62 9.92
CA GLY A 143 6.19 6.11 11.28
C GLY A 143 7.10 4.95 11.66
N GLY A 144 8.37 5.02 11.25
CA GLY A 144 9.37 3.98 11.54
C GLY A 144 9.46 3.67 13.04
N THR A 145 9.35 4.68 13.91
CA THR A 145 9.34 4.51 15.38
C THR A 145 8.12 3.76 15.92
N GLN A 146 7.07 3.56 15.12
CA GLN A 146 5.87 2.82 15.50
C GLN A 146 5.78 1.46 14.80
N ARG A 147 6.13 1.40 13.51
CA ARG A 147 6.04 0.18 12.70
C ARG A 147 7.19 -0.78 12.93
N LEU A 148 8.43 -0.27 12.97
CA LEU A 148 9.60 -1.12 13.18
C LEU A 148 9.45 -1.97 14.45
N PRO A 149 9.13 -1.42 15.65
CA PRO A 149 8.98 -2.24 16.85
C PRO A 149 7.77 -3.20 16.82
N ARG A 150 6.74 -2.96 16.00
CA ARG A 150 5.63 -3.91 15.78
C ARG A 150 6.05 -5.10 14.92
N LEU A 151 6.96 -4.87 13.97
CA LEU A 151 7.47 -5.92 13.07
C LEU A 151 8.59 -6.75 13.71
N VAL A 152 9.61 -6.11 14.26
CA VAL A 152 10.85 -6.78 14.72
C VAL A 152 11.00 -6.82 16.25
N GLY A 153 10.00 -6.34 16.99
CA GLY A 153 10.04 -6.20 18.43
C GLY A 153 10.81 -4.95 18.92
N LYS A 154 10.53 -4.55 20.17
CA LYS A 154 11.04 -3.30 20.77
C LYS A 154 12.57 -3.27 20.90
N ALA A 155 13.21 -4.40 21.20
CA ALA A 155 14.65 -4.48 21.43
C ALA A 155 15.45 -4.20 20.15
N VAL A 156 15.18 -4.99 19.10
CA VAL A 156 15.82 -4.84 17.78
C VAL A 156 15.53 -3.47 17.18
N ALA A 157 14.29 -2.99 17.29
CA ALA A 157 13.93 -1.66 16.78
C ALA A 157 14.73 -0.53 17.45
N LYS A 158 14.92 -0.57 18.77
CA LYS A 158 15.75 0.42 19.49
C LYS A 158 17.20 0.36 19.04
N GLU A 159 17.77 -0.83 18.92
CA GLU A 159 19.15 -0.99 18.44
C GLU A 159 19.33 -0.37 17.04
N LEU A 160 18.46 -0.70 16.08
CA LEU A 160 18.53 -0.17 14.72
C LEU A 160 18.33 1.35 14.68
N ILE A 161 17.36 1.88 15.43
CA ILE A 161 17.06 3.32 15.45
C ILE A 161 18.19 4.12 16.13
N PHE A 162 18.73 3.63 17.25
CA PHE A 162 19.75 4.35 18.01
C PHE A 162 21.11 4.32 17.34
N THR A 163 21.47 3.20 16.71
CA THR A 163 22.75 3.08 16.01
C THR A 163 22.72 3.64 14.60
N GLY A 164 21.54 3.69 13.96
CA GLY A 164 21.41 4.04 12.55
C GLY A 164 22.15 3.06 11.62
N ARG A 165 22.52 1.86 12.11
CA ARG A 165 23.30 0.90 11.33
C ARG A 165 22.48 0.38 10.14
N ARG A 166 23.19 0.10 9.04
CA ARG A 166 22.60 -0.56 7.88
C ARG A 166 22.57 -2.06 8.11
N ILE A 167 21.55 -2.71 7.57
CA ILE A 167 21.39 -4.17 7.62
C ILE A 167 21.30 -4.73 6.22
N GLU A 168 21.74 -5.98 6.06
CA GLU A 168 21.62 -6.71 4.80
C GLU A 168 20.31 -7.49 4.72
N ALA A 169 19.93 -7.93 3.52
CA ALA A 169 18.65 -8.61 3.30
C ALA A 169 18.47 -9.89 4.14
N LYS A 170 19.55 -10.67 4.34
CA LYS A 170 19.51 -11.88 5.18
C LYS A 170 19.16 -11.56 6.63
N GLU A 171 19.80 -10.51 7.16
CA GLU A 171 19.51 -10.04 8.51
C GLU A 171 18.07 -9.51 8.60
N ALA A 172 17.66 -8.66 7.64
CA ALA A 172 16.30 -8.14 7.56
C ALA A 172 15.24 -9.27 7.57
N MET A 173 15.51 -10.38 6.88
CA MET A 173 14.65 -11.56 6.92
C MET A 173 14.67 -12.24 8.29
N SER A 174 15.85 -12.47 8.86
CA SER A 174 15.98 -13.16 10.15
C SER A 174 15.30 -12.45 11.32
N ILE A 175 15.23 -11.11 11.28
CA ILE A 175 14.59 -10.30 12.33
C ILE A 175 13.10 -10.04 12.06
N GLY A 176 12.55 -10.54 10.95
CA GLY A 176 11.14 -10.33 10.58
C GLY A 176 10.83 -8.97 9.93
N LEU A 177 11.85 -8.21 9.47
CA LEU A 177 11.62 -6.98 8.71
C LEU A 177 11.21 -7.27 7.26
N ALA A 178 11.62 -8.42 6.72
CA ALA A 178 11.28 -8.87 5.38
C ALA A 178 10.88 -10.34 5.40
N ASN A 179 9.93 -10.74 4.55
CA ASN A 179 9.50 -12.14 4.47
C ASN A 179 10.47 -13.01 3.64
N TYR A 180 11.21 -12.41 2.71
CA TYR A 180 12.10 -13.11 1.80
C TYR A 180 13.41 -12.33 1.59
N ALA A 181 14.51 -13.07 1.51
CA ALA A 181 15.81 -12.58 1.04
C ALA A 181 16.28 -13.44 -0.13
N VAL A 182 16.45 -12.80 -1.29
CA VAL A 182 16.82 -13.48 -2.54
C VAL A 182 18.14 -12.93 -3.11
N PRO A 183 18.83 -13.69 -3.99
CA PRO A 183 19.98 -13.18 -4.73
C PRO A 183 19.70 -11.83 -5.42
N ALA A 184 20.76 -11.06 -5.67
CA ALA A 184 20.61 -9.78 -6.36
C ALA A 184 20.04 -10.00 -7.77
N GLY A 185 18.99 -9.24 -8.12
CA GLY A 185 18.27 -9.40 -9.39
C GLY A 185 16.99 -10.25 -9.30
N GLU A 186 16.84 -11.07 -8.25
CA GLU A 186 15.71 -12.01 -8.12
C GLU A 186 14.52 -11.46 -7.32
N ALA A 187 14.64 -10.24 -6.78
CA ALA A 187 13.58 -9.63 -5.97
C ALA A 187 12.26 -9.45 -6.75
N ARG A 188 12.34 -8.98 -8.01
CA ARG A 188 11.15 -8.79 -8.86
C ARG A 188 10.52 -10.14 -9.27
N PRO A 189 11.27 -11.15 -9.75
CA PRO A 189 10.72 -12.49 -9.97
C PRO A 189 10.01 -13.07 -8.74
N LYS A 190 10.63 -12.99 -7.55
CA LYS A 190 10.01 -13.50 -6.32
C LYS A 190 8.75 -12.72 -5.93
N ALA A 191 8.76 -11.39 -6.12
CA ALA A 191 7.58 -10.56 -5.91
C ALA A 191 6.42 -10.96 -6.83
N LEU A 192 6.71 -11.21 -8.11
CA LEU A 192 5.72 -11.59 -9.10
C LEU A 192 5.13 -12.99 -8.83
N GLU A 193 5.96 -13.93 -8.37
CA GLU A 193 5.51 -15.26 -7.92
C GLU A 193 4.44 -15.14 -6.82
N ILE A 194 4.73 -14.40 -5.76
CA ILE A 194 3.80 -14.19 -4.65
C ILE A 194 2.57 -13.39 -5.12
N ALA A 195 2.76 -12.39 -5.97
CA ALA A 195 1.65 -11.61 -6.50
C ALA A 195 0.68 -12.47 -7.30
N ARG A 196 1.17 -13.43 -8.09
CA ARG A 196 0.35 -14.42 -8.81
C ARG A 196 -0.42 -15.33 -7.87
N GLU A 197 0.19 -15.78 -6.77
CA GLU A 197 -0.49 -16.59 -5.77
C GLU A 197 -1.66 -15.85 -5.11
N ILE A 198 -1.49 -14.56 -4.81
CA ILE A 198 -2.55 -13.71 -4.24
C ILE A 198 -3.60 -13.41 -5.31
N ASN A 199 -3.19 -13.07 -6.53
CA ASN A 199 -4.07 -12.75 -7.64
C ASN A 199 -4.97 -13.92 -8.07
N SER A 200 -4.60 -15.16 -7.70
CA SER A 200 -5.42 -16.35 -7.95
C SER A 200 -6.52 -16.59 -6.90
N LYS A 201 -6.67 -15.72 -5.89
CA LYS A 201 -7.65 -15.84 -4.81
C LYS A 201 -8.84 -14.92 -5.06
N GLY A 202 -9.93 -15.13 -4.32
CA GLY A 202 -11.11 -14.27 -4.39
C GLY A 202 -10.76 -12.82 -4.02
N PRO A 203 -10.86 -11.84 -4.94
CA PRO A 203 -10.44 -10.47 -4.68
C PRO A 203 -11.12 -9.85 -3.46
N ILE A 204 -12.43 -10.02 -3.31
CA ILE A 204 -13.19 -9.49 -2.17
C ILE A 204 -12.71 -10.16 -0.86
N ALA A 205 -12.51 -11.48 -0.86
CA ALA A 205 -12.04 -12.21 0.31
C ALA A 205 -10.65 -11.75 0.78
N ILE A 206 -9.70 -11.57 -0.16
CA ILE A 206 -8.38 -11.02 0.16
C ILE A 206 -8.49 -9.60 0.72
N ARG A 207 -9.40 -8.78 0.17
CA ARG A 207 -9.61 -7.41 0.65
C ARG A 207 -10.16 -7.37 2.07
N MET A 208 -11.12 -8.24 2.38
CA MET A 208 -11.70 -8.35 3.73
C MET A 208 -10.72 -8.95 4.74
N ALA A 209 -9.93 -9.96 4.35
CA ALA A 209 -8.89 -10.53 5.20
C ALA A 209 -7.81 -9.49 5.56
N LYS A 210 -7.37 -8.71 4.56
CA LYS A 210 -6.48 -7.56 4.74
C LYS A 210 -7.05 -6.57 5.78
N LYS A 211 -8.33 -6.21 5.64
CA LYS A 211 -9.03 -5.30 6.55
C LYS A 211 -9.01 -5.80 7.98
N ALA A 212 -9.53 -7.00 8.19
CA ALA A 212 -9.68 -7.61 9.51
C ALA A 212 -8.33 -7.69 10.23
N ILE A 213 -7.26 -8.08 9.53
CA ILE A 213 -5.91 -8.15 10.11
C ILE A 213 -5.37 -6.77 10.46
N ASN A 214 -5.42 -5.81 9.52
CA ASN A 214 -4.82 -4.50 9.70
C ASN A 214 -5.50 -3.66 10.79
N ASP A 215 -6.82 -3.68 10.80
CA ASP A 215 -7.62 -2.87 11.72
C ASP A 215 -7.80 -3.61 13.06
N GLY A 216 -7.98 -4.93 13.02
CA GLY A 216 -8.19 -5.77 14.21
C GLY A 216 -6.99 -5.79 15.17
N ILE A 217 -5.76 -5.74 14.65
CA ILE A 217 -4.55 -5.75 15.50
C ILE A 217 -4.36 -4.46 16.31
N GLU A 218 -5.07 -3.38 15.97
CA GLU A 218 -4.98 -2.08 16.66
C GLU A 218 -6.11 -1.87 17.69
N VAL A 219 -7.00 -2.85 17.88
CA VAL A 219 -8.09 -2.83 18.86
C VAL A 219 -7.98 -4.01 19.85
N ASP A 220 -8.87 -4.05 20.85
CA ASP A 220 -8.94 -5.21 21.74
C ASP A 220 -9.55 -6.44 21.04
N LEU A 221 -9.34 -7.62 21.61
CA LEU A 221 -9.71 -8.88 20.98
C LEU A 221 -11.21 -8.99 20.67
N GLN A 222 -12.09 -8.47 21.52
CA GLN A 222 -13.52 -8.57 21.27
C GLN A 222 -13.91 -7.72 20.07
N ALA A 223 -13.48 -6.46 20.05
CA ALA A 223 -13.70 -5.57 18.90
C ALA A 223 -13.07 -6.11 17.60
N ALA A 224 -11.92 -6.80 17.70
CA ALA A 224 -11.29 -7.45 16.55
C ALA A 224 -12.12 -8.62 15.99
N LEU A 225 -12.72 -9.44 16.86
CA LEU A 225 -13.60 -10.54 16.44
C LEU A 225 -14.91 -10.03 15.83
N ASP A 226 -15.48 -8.96 16.39
CA ASP A 226 -16.67 -8.32 15.83
C ASP A 226 -16.37 -7.75 14.42
N LEU A 227 -15.20 -7.13 14.25
CA LEU A 227 -14.75 -6.66 12.93
C LEU A 227 -14.49 -7.81 11.94
N GLU A 228 -13.95 -8.93 12.40
CA GLU A 228 -13.76 -10.13 11.59
C GLU A 228 -15.11 -10.67 11.08
N GLU A 229 -16.14 -10.69 11.94
CA GLU A 229 -17.50 -11.07 11.57
C GLU A 229 -18.07 -10.13 10.51
N GLU A 230 -17.98 -8.81 10.71
CA GLU A 230 -18.42 -7.81 9.71
C GLU A 230 -17.74 -8.00 8.35
N CYS A 231 -16.43 -8.29 8.36
CA CYS A 231 -15.65 -8.57 7.14
C CYS A 231 -16.09 -9.87 6.46
N TYR A 232 -16.40 -10.90 7.26
CA TYR A 232 -16.86 -12.20 6.77
C TYR A 232 -18.27 -12.12 6.15
N GLU A 233 -19.18 -11.33 6.73
CA GLU A 233 -20.53 -11.11 6.20
C GLU A 233 -20.52 -10.56 4.78
N GLN A 234 -19.55 -9.71 4.43
CA GLN A 234 -19.40 -9.18 3.07
C GLN A 234 -19.17 -10.29 2.01
N LEU A 235 -18.69 -11.47 2.44
CA LEU A 235 -18.37 -12.58 1.54
C LEU A 235 -19.55 -13.50 1.28
N LEU A 236 -20.55 -13.54 2.17
CA LEU A 236 -21.63 -14.52 2.17
C LEU A 236 -22.45 -14.51 0.87
N ASN A 237 -22.65 -13.34 0.29
CA ASN A 237 -23.49 -13.13 -0.90
C ASN A 237 -22.69 -12.91 -2.20
N THR A 238 -21.39 -13.18 -2.18
CA THR A 238 -20.53 -13.05 -3.38
C THR A 238 -20.68 -14.24 -4.32
N ASN A 239 -20.60 -13.97 -5.62
CA ASN A 239 -20.52 -15.00 -6.65
C ASN A 239 -19.22 -15.81 -6.52
N ASP A 240 -18.13 -15.15 -6.11
CA ASP A 240 -16.84 -15.81 -5.85
C ASP A 240 -16.95 -16.91 -4.79
N ARG A 241 -17.77 -16.73 -3.74
CA ARG A 241 -18.02 -17.79 -2.75
C ARG A 241 -18.69 -19.01 -3.39
N LEU A 242 -19.68 -18.80 -4.24
CA LEU A 242 -20.39 -19.87 -4.94
C LEU A 242 -19.47 -20.59 -5.93
N GLU A 243 -18.67 -19.85 -6.68
CA GLU A 243 -17.66 -20.39 -7.60
C GLU A 243 -16.61 -21.22 -6.86
N GLY A 244 -16.15 -20.77 -5.69
CA GLY A 244 -15.21 -21.54 -4.86
C GLY A 244 -15.78 -22.91 -4.45
N LEU A 245 -17.05 -22.95 -4.05
CA LEU A 245 -17.75 -24.20 -3.72
C LEU A 245 -17.95 -25.11 -4.95
N ALA A 246 -18.35 -24.53 -6.08
CA ALA A 246 -18.54 -25.27 -7.33
C ALA A 246 -17.21 -25.87 -7.83
N ALA A 247 -16.15 -25.07 -7.88
CA ALA A 247 -14.82 -25.52 -8.29
C ALA A 247 -14.28 -26.65 -7.41
N PHE A 248 -14.53 -26.59 -6.09
CA PHE A 248 -14.18 -27.65 -5.16
C PHE A 248 -14.95 -28.95 -5.46
N ALA A 249 -16.27 -28.87 -5.65
CA ALA A 249 -17.10 -30.02 -5.99
C ALA A 249 -16.68 -30.67 -7.32
N GLU A 250 -16.31 -29.85 -8.30
CA GLU A 250 -15.88 -30.26 -9.64
C GLU A 250 -14.38 -30.61 -9.74
N LYS A 251 -13.61 -30.45 -8.66
CA LYS A 251 -12.15 -30.67 -8.60
C LYS A 251 -11.37 -29.88 -9.66
N ARG A 252 -11.79 -28.65 -9.95
CA ARG A 252 -11.11 -27.73 -10.87
C ARG A 252 -10.56 -26.52 -10.12
N LYS A 253 -9.73 -25.73 -10.79
CA LYS A 253 -9.31 -24.43 -10.26
C LYS A 253 -10.48 -23.44 -10.31
N PRO A 254 -10.72 -22.65 -9.26
CA PRO A 254 -11.74 -21.61 -9.28
C PRO A 254 -11.31 -20.44 -10.17
N MET A 255 -12.29 -19.76 -10.76
CA MET A 255 -12.12 -18.55 -11.56
C MET A 255 -12.86 -17.39 -10.89
N TYR A 256 -12.18 -16.73 -9.96
CA TYR A 256 -12.74 -15.58 -9.24
C TYR A 256 -12.77 -14.31 -10.09
N ARG A 257 -13.78 -13.48 -9.89
CA ARG A 257 -14.01 -12.22 -10.62
C ARG A 257 -14.14 -11.00 -9.70
N GLY A 258 -14.20 -11.19 -8.39
CA GLY A 258 -14.41 -10.09 -7.45
C GLY A 258 -15.85 -9.60 -7.41
N GLU A 259 -16.81 -10.53 -7.57
CA GLU A 259 -18.26 -10.31 -7.58
C GLU A 259 -18.97 -11.22 -6.59
#